data_AF-B2ANS9-F1
#
_entry.id   AF-B2ANS9-F1
#
_cell.length_a   1.000
_cell.length_b   1.000
_cell.length_c   1.000
_cell.angle_alpha   90.00
_cell.angle_beta   90.00
_cell.angle_gamma   90.00
#
_symmetry.space_group_name_H-M   'P 1'
#
loop_
_entity.id
_entity.type
_entity.pdbx_description
1 polymer ?
#
loop_
_entity_poly.entity_id
_entity_poly.type
_entity_poly.pdbx_seq_one_letter_code
_entity_poly.pdbx_strand_id
1 'polypeptide(L)' 'EQKTIPTRNAAGKCYNCDCTESTEWRKGSEGARTLCNRCGLQYSKRNMLIKQRS' A
#
# COMPACT_ATOMS: atom_id res chain seq x y z
N GLU A 1 -2.39 -22.67 -1.99
CA GLU A 1 -1.55 -21.59 -2.57
C GLU A 1 -2.11 -20.19 -2.41
N GLN A 2 -1.66 -19.46 -1.40
CA GLN A 2 -1.85 -18.01 -1.30
C GLN A 2 -0.73 -17.34 -2.09
N LYS A 3 -1.03 -16.84 -3.31
CA LYS A 3 -0.05 -16.17 -4.18
C LYS A 3 0.41 -14.84 -3.56
N THR A 4 1.48 -14.87 -2.76
CA THR A 4 2.23 -13.68 -2.41
C THR A 4 2.85 -13.13 -3.69
N ILE A 5 2.52 -11.89 -4.06
CA ILE A 5 3.05 -11.28 -5.27
C ILE A 5 4.38 -10.62 -4.88
N PRO A 6 5.54 -11.09 -5.38
CA PRO A 6 6.81 -10.44 -5.10
C PRO A 6 6.78 -9.02 -5.66
N THR A 7 7.11 -8.08 -4.80
CA THR A 7 6.96 -6.66 -5.06
C THR A 7 7.97 -6.18 -6.10
N ARG A 8 7.50 -5.76 -7.28
CA ARG A 8 8.34 -5.06 -8.29
C ARG A 8 8.57 -3.59 -7.92
N ASN A 9 8.82 -3.30 -6.64
CA ASN A 9 9.09 -1.95 -6.16
C ASN A 9 10.54 -1.88 -5.70
N ALA A 10 11.18 -0.71 -5.84
CA ALA A 10 12.58 -0.50 -5.46
C ALA A 10 12.92 -0.94 -4.01
N ALA A 11 11.95 -0.88 -3.09
CA ALA A 11 12.15 -1.25 -1.69
C ALA A 11 11.80 -2.71 -1.35
N GLY A 12 11.06 -3.43 -2.20
CA GLY A 12 10.57 -4.78 -1.92
C GLY A 12 9.59 -4.93 -0.75
N LYS A 13 9.29 -3.87 0.00
CA LYS A 13 8.48 -3.88 1.23
C LYS A 13 7.50 -2.72 1.33
N CYS A 14 6.49 -2.88 2.19
CA CYS A 14 5.52 -1.85 2.53
C CYS A 14 6.17 -0.72 3.33
N TYR A 15 6.00 0.54 2.92
CA TYR A 15 6.58 1.69 3.61
C TYR A 15 6.04 1.95 5.04
N ASN A 16 4.86 1.42 5.36
CA ASN A 16 4.19 1.71 6.64
C ASN A 16 4.34 0.59 7.67
N CYS A 17 4.56 -0.65 7.23
CA CYS A 17 4.61 -1.80 8.12
C CYS A 17 5.72 -2.78 7.76
N ASP A 18 6.61 -2.41 6.83
CA ASP A 18 7.75 -3.17 6.33
C ASP A 18 7.44 -4.60 5.84
N CYS A 19 6.16 -4.88 5.62
CA CYS A 19 5.70 -6.18 5.16
C CYS A 19 6.17 -6.39 3.71
N THR A 20 6.84 -7.50 3.45
CA THR A 20 7.35 -7.93 2.14
C THR A 20 6.37 -8.85 1.41
N GLU A 21 5.35 -9.34 2.10
CA GLU A 21 4.38 -10.30 1.60
C GLU A 21 2.99 -9.65 1.56
N SER A 22 2.48 -9.37 0.37
CA SER A 22 1.12 -8.88 0.21
C SER A 22 0.41 -9.56 -0.94
N THR A 23 -0.88 -9.77 -0.76
CA THR A 23 -1.78 -10.27 -1.81
C THR A 23 -2.06 -9.22 -2.87
N GLU A 24 -1.98 -7.93 -2.50
CA GLU A 24 -2.16 -6.81 -3.42
C GLU A 24 -1.33 -5.62 -2.96
N TRP A 25 -0.61 -5.01 -3.90
CA TRP A 25 0.21 -3.83 -3.65
C TRP A 25 -0.49 -2.58 -4.17
N ARG A 26 -0.66 -1.60 -3.29
CA ARG A 26 -1.41 -0.37 -3.54
C ARG A 26 -0.51 0.84 -3.59
N LYS A 27 -0.98 1.89 -4.26
CA LYS A 27 -0.30 3.18 -4.37
C LYS A 27 -0.35 3.93 -3.03
N GLY A 28 0.80 4.32 -2.52
CA GLY A 28 0.93 5.20 -1.36
C GLY A 28 1.29 6.63 -1.76
N SER A 29 1.63 7.44 -0.77
CA SER A 29 2.11 8.83 -0.95
C SER A 29 3.33 8.93 -1.87
N GLU A 30 4.27 8.00 -1.70
CA GLU A 30 5.58 7.98 -2.39
C GLU A 30 5.54 7.39 -3.82
N GLY A 31 4.39 6.86 -4.28
CA GLY A 31 4.29 6.30 -5.63
C GLY A 31 3.55 4.96 -5.73
N ALA A 32 3.56 4.39 -6.94
CA ALA A 32 2.84 3.16 -7.26
C ALA A 32 3.37 1.97 -6.46
N ARG A 33 2.45 1.16 -5.94
CA ARG A 33 2.71 -0.10 -5.20
C ARG A 33 3.43 0.02 -3.86
N THR A 34 3.74 1.19 -3.32
CA THR A 34 4.56 1.35 -2.09
C THR A 34 3.94 0.84 -0.78
N LEU A 35 2.65 0.48 -0.78
CA LEU A 35 1.93 -0.01 0.40
C LEU A 35 1.31 -1.38 0.16
N CYS A 36 1.28 -2.22 1.20
CA CYS A 36 0.52 -3.47 1.18
C CYS A 36 -1.00 -3.19 1.16
N ASN A 37 -1.81 -4.21 0.87
CA ASN A 37 -3.26 -4.06 0.78
C ASN A 37 -3.88 -3.36 2.02
N ARG A 38 -3.50 -3.80 3.23
CA ARG A 38 -3.99 -3.24 4.50
C ARG A 38 -3.61 -1.77 4.66
N CYS A 39 -2.35 -1.42 4.44
CA CYS A 39 -1.86 -0.06 4.60
C CYS A 39 -2.39 0.88 3.50
N GLY A 40 -2.49 0.40 2.26
CA GLY A 40 -3.02 1.16 1.14
C GLY A 40 -4.50 1.49 1.29
N LEU A 41 -5.30 0.56 1.83
CA LEU A 41 -6.71 0.82 2.19
C LEU A 41 -6.82 1.95 3.22
N GLN A 42 -6.02 1.88 4.29
CA GLN A 42 -6.03 2.89 5.34
C GLN A 42 -5.59 4.26 4.80
N TYR A 43 -4.54 4.30 3.98
CA TYR A 43 -4.06 5.53 3.35
C TYR A 43 -5.14 6.15 2.46
N SER A 44 -5.77 5.35 1.59
CA SER A 44 -6.86 5.81 0.72
C SER A 44 -8.02 6.38 1.53
N LYS A 45 -8.45 5.68 2.58
CA LYS A 45 -9.52 6.14 3.48
C LYS A 45 -9.17 7.48 4.15
N ARG A 46 -7.94 7.64 4.65
CA ARG A 46 -7.48 8.93 5.23
C ARG A 46 -7.48 10.03 4.17
N ASN A 47 -6.98 9.75 2.97
CA ASN A 47 -6.94 10.71 1.87
C ASN A 47 -8.35 11.12 1.39
N MET A 48 -9.31 10.18 1.36
CA MET A 48 -10.71 10.45 1.06
C MET A 48 -11.39 11.31 2.13
N LEU A 49 -11.13 11.02 3.41
CA LEU A 49 -11.65 11.84 4.53
C LEU A 49 -11.14 13.28 4.48
N ILE A 50 -9.88 13.49 4.06
CA ILE A 50 -9.34 14.84 3.85
C ILE A 50 -10.09 15.55 2.72
N LYS A 51 -10.41 14.86 1.62
CA LYS A 51 -11.18 15.45 0.52
C LYS A 51 -12.65 15.75 0.85
N GLN A 52 -13.29 14.97 1.71
CA GLN A 52 -14.70 15.19 2.06
C GLN A 52 -14.93 16.34 3.04
N ARG A 53 -13.89 16.84 3.72
CA ARG A 53 -13.98 17.94 4.68
C ARG A 53 -13.52 19.29 4.10
N SER A 54 -13.20 19.32 2.80
CA SER A 54 -12.77 20.51 2.07
C SER A 54 -13.85 21.00 1.11
#